data_AF-R1CS96-F1
#
_entry.id   AF-R1CS96-F1
#
_cell.length_a   1.000
_cell.length_b   1.000
_cell.length_c   1.000
_cell.angle_alpha   90.00
_cell.angle_beta   90.00
_cell.angle_gamma   90.00
#
_symmetry.space_group_name_H-M   'P 1'
#
loop_
_entity.id
_entity.type
_entity.pdbx_description
1 polymer ?
#
loop_
_entity_poly.entity_id
_entity_poly.type
_entity_poly.pdbx_seq_one_letter_code
_entity_poly.pdbx_strand_id
1 'polypeptide(L)'
;MNRLLKNNKGFTLIEIVITIAIFSIIIVPLYSLFITAAKANNISANKLNATIIAQSYMEELKAIDTIEYEDKIYTYDMFIDDQKSGDGLLIKNVKFDGNTYEVYLHVEETEYKFDDADEGNSNNCRLYKINIKVKEKDKGDVLQEINGYKSFIK
;
A
#
# COMPACT_ATOMS: atom_id res chain seq x y z
N MET A 1 36.23 6.43 59.97
CA MET A 1 34.81 6.81 60.09
C MET A 1 34.51 7.84 58.99
N ASN A 2 34.09 7.41 57.80
CA ASN A 2 33.87 8.31 56.67
C ASN A 2 32.48 8.95 56.77
N ARG A 3 32.45 10.23 57.13
CA ARG A 3 31.23 11.04 57.17
C ARG A 3 30.91 11.43 55.73
N LEU A 4 30.08 10.62 55.05
CA LEU A 4 29.49 10.98 53.77
C LEU A 4 28.68 12.27 53.99
N LEU A 5 29.18 13.39 53.49
CA LEU A 5 28.56 14.70 53.58
C LEU A 5 27.22 14.66 52.84
N LYS A 6 26.10 14.61 53.58
CA LYS A 6 24.76 14.86 53.01
C LYS A 6 24.65 16.35 52.64
N ASN A 7 24.86 16.65 51.36
CA ASN A 7 24.66 17.97 50.78
C ASN A 7 23.17 18.15 50.39
N ASN A 8 22.33 18.54 51.35
CA ASN A 8 20.89 18.78 51.15
C ASN A 8 20.61 20.21 50.66
N LYS A 9 21.19 20.63 49.53
CA LYS A 9 20.80 21.90 48.88
C LYS A 9 19.64 21.64 47.92
N GLY A 10 18.53 22.36 48.10
CA GLY A 10 17.40 22.39 47.17
C GLY A 10 17.60 23.40 46.04
N PHE A 11 16.77 23.35 45.00
CA PHE A 11 16.76 24.32 43.91
C PHE A 11 16.28 25.69 44.39
N THR A 12 16.90 26.75 43.88
CA THR A 12 16.42 28.11 44.06
C THR A 12 15.23 28.40 43.15
N LEU A 13 14.37 29.35 43.53
CA LEU A 13 13.22 29.74 42.71
C LEU A 13 13.65 30.20 41.30
N ILE A 14 14.75 30.94 41.23
CA ILE A 14 15.27 31.49 39.98
C ILE A 14 15.79 30.38 39.04
N GLU A 15 16.41 29.32 39.58
CA GLU A 15 16.84 28.17 38.76
C GLU A 15 15.64 27.47 38.11
N ILE A 16 14.53 27.30 38.83
CA ILE A 16 13.31 26.71 38.29
C ILE A 16 12.73 27.58 37.17
N VAL A 17 12.66 28.90 37.37
CA VAL A 17 12.14 29.84 36.36
C VAL A 17 12.97 29.80 35.08
N ILE A 18 14.30 29.85 35.21
CA ILE A 18 15.21 29.79 34.05
C ILE A 18 15.10 28.43 33.34
N THR A 19 14.99 27.34 34.10
CA THR A 19 14.85 25.99 33.53
C THR A 19 13.57 25.86 32.70
N ILE A 20 12.43 26.30 33.23
CA ILE A 20 11.15 26.24 32.50
C ILE A 20 11.17 27.17 31.27
N ALA A 21 11.83 28.32 31.37
CA ALA A 21 12.00 29.24 30.24
C ALA A 21 12.77 28.58 29.08
N ILE A 22 13.91 27.96 29.37
CA ILE A 22 14.71 27.25 28.35
C ILE A 22 13.94 26.03 27.82
N PHE A 23 13.28 25.27 28.70
CA PHE A 23 12.51 24.09 28.32
C PHE A 23 11.37 24.45 27.34
N SER A 24 10.70 25.57 27.57
CA SER A 24 9.61 26.05 26.70
C SER A 24 10.09 26.38 25.29
N ILE A 25 11.30 26.92 25.14
CA ILE A 25 11.89 27.20 23.82
C ILE A 25 12.14 25.89 23.05
N ILE A 26 12.58 24.83 23.75
CA ILE A 26 12.94 23.54 23.16
C ILE A 26 11.68 22.70 22.85
N ILE A 27 10.62 22.81 23.65
CA ILE A 27 9.44 21.96 23.49
C ILE A 27 8.65 22.28 22.21
N VAL A 28 8.68 23.54 21.75
CA VAL A 28 7.95 23.98 20.55
C VAL A 28 8.37 23.20 19.29
N PRO A 29 9.66 23.16 18.90
CA PRO A 29 10.09 22.37 17.75
C PRO A 29 9.92 20.86 17.98
N LEU A 30 10.13 20.35 19.21
CA LEU A 30 9.90 18.94 19.54
C LEU A 30 8.44 18.53 19.32
N TYR A 31 7.50 19.39 19.72
CA TYR A 31 6.07 19.15 19.56
C TYR A 31 5.66 19.11 18.09
N SER A 32 6.19 20.02 17.27
CA SER A 32 5.97 20.04 15.82
C SER A 32 6.49 18.76 15.14
N LEU A 33 7.69 18.31 15.54
CA LEU A 33 8.26 17.06 15.05
C LEU A 33 7.40 15.85 15.43
N PHE A 34 6.89 15.81 16.66
CA PHE A 34 6.02 14.72 17.12
C PHE A 34 4.71 14.66 16.34
N ILE A 35 4.04 15.78 16.11
CA ILE A 35 2.82 15.84 15.29
C ILE A 35 3.11 15.37 13.87
N THR A 36 4.22 15.83 13.28
CA THR A 36 4.61 15.45 11.92
C THR A 36 4.89 13.95 11.83
N ALA A 37 5.59 13.39 12.81
CA ALA A 37 5.85 11.95 12.88
C ALA A 37 4.56 11.14 13.03
N ALA A 38 3.64 11.56 13.91
CA ALA A 38 2.35 10.91 14.09
C ALA A 38 1.51 10.91 12.80
N LYS A 39 1.44 12.06 12.12
CA LYS A 39 0.76 12.18 10.82
C LYS A 39 1.40 11.29 9.76
N ALA A 40 2.74 11.30 9.66
CA ALA A 40 3.47 10.46 8.71
C ALA A 40 3.25 8.98 8.97
N ASN A 41 3.15 8.57 10.25
CA ASN A 41 2.87 7.20 10.63
C ASN A 41 1.46 6.76 10.21
N ASN A 42 0.43 7.58 10.45
CA ASN A 42 -0.94 7.27 10.01
C ASN A 42 -1.05 7.18 8.48
N ILE A 43 -0.44 8.11 7.75
CA ILE A 43 -0.42 8.06 6.28
C ILE A 43 0.26 6.77 5.81
N SER A 44 1.38 6.40 6.42
CA SER A 44 2.11 5.17 6.09
C SER A 44 1.27 3.92 6.37
N ALA A 45 0.56 3.88 7.51
CA ALA A 45 -0.33 2.78 7.86
C ALA A 45 -1.50 2.63 6.85
N ASN A 46 -2.12 3.74 6.46
CA ASN A 46 -3.22 3.72 5.48
C ASN A 46 -2.74 3.23 4.11
N LYS A 47 -1.56 3.69 3.66
CA LYS A 47 -0.92 3.20 2.43
C LYS A 47 -0.65 1.70 2.49
N LEU A 48 -0.08 1.21 3.59
CA LEU A 48 0.19 -0.21 3.80
C LEU A 48 -1.09 -1.04 3.72
N ASN A 49 -2.16 -0.61 4.40
CA ASN A 49 -3.43 -1.33 4.39
C ASN A 49 -4.05 -1.40 2.99
N ALA A 50 -3.98 -0.31 2.21
CA ALA A 50 -4.43 -0.30 0.83
C ALA A 50 -3.63 -1.26 -0.06
N THR A 51 -2.30 -1.30 0.13
CA THR A 51 -1.41 -2.26 -0.56
C THR A 51 -1.72 -3.70 -0.19
N ILE A 52 -1.97 -4.01 1.09
CA ILE A 52 -2.33 -5.37 1.53
C ILE A 52 -3.62 -5.83 0.85
N ILE A 53 -4.63 -4.95 0.76
CA ILE A 53 -5.88 -5.26 0.07
C ILE A 53 -5.61 -5.54 -1.43
N ALA A 54 -4.82 -4.69 -2.08
CA ALA A 54 -4.44 -4.90 -3.48
C ALA A 54 -3.68 -6.22 -3.68
N GLN A 55 -2.81 -6.60 -2.74
CA GLN A 55 -2.12 -7.89 -2.77
C GLN A 55 -3.09 -9.06 -2.59
N SER A 56 -4.06 -8.94 -1.69
CA SER A 56 -5.11 -9.97 -1.54
C SER A 56 -5.88 -10.18 -2.85
N TYR A 57 -6.19 -9.10 -3.58
CA TYR A 57 -6.79 -9.21 -4.91
C TYR A 57 -5.87 -9.89 -5.92
N MET A 58 -4.56 -9.58 -5.91
CA MET A 58 -3.59 -10.26 -6.76
C MET A 58 -3.57 -11.77 -6.49
N GLU A 59 -3.60 -12.17 -5.22
CA GLU A 59 -3.58 -13.57 -4.81
C GLU A 59 -4.88 -14.28 -5.19
N GLU A 60 -6.03 -13.63 -5.01
CA GLU A 60 -7.33 -14.13 -5.44
C GLU A 60 -7.38 -14.34 -6.97
N LEU A 61 -6.96 -13.34 -7.75
CA LEU A 61 -6.87 -13.45 -9.21
C LEU A 61 -5.91 -14.58 -9.66
N LYS A 62 -4.82 -14.80 -8.92
CA LYS A 62 -3.90 -15.92 -9.18
C LYS A 62 -4.51 -17.27 -8.83
N ALA A 63 -5.36 -17.35 -7.80
CA ALA A 63 -6.00 -18.58 -7.35
C ALA A 63 -7.17 -19.01 -8.25
N ILE A 64 -7.82 -18.06 -8.91
CA ILE A 64 -9.03 -18.28 -9.70
C ILE A 64 -8.71 -18.80 -11.12
N ASP A 65 -9.24 -19.96 -11.52
CA ASP A 65 -9.10 -20.47 -12.90
C ASP A 65 -9.91 -19.67 -13.93
N THR A 66 -11.01 -19.02 -13.51
CA THR A 66 -11.89 -18.14 -14.32
C THR A 66 -12.40 -16.95 -13.49
N ILE A 67 -12.03 -15.71 -13.82
CA ILE A 67 -12.29 -14.53 -12.97
C ILE A 67 -13.79 -14.21 -12.91
N GLU A 68 -14.48 -14.56 -11.81
CA GLU A 68 -15.84 -14.11 -11.51
C GLU A 68 -15.80 -12.77 -10.76
N TYR A 69 -16.55 -11.76 -11.22
CA TYR A 69 -16.71 -10.49 -10.49
C TYR A 69 -18.17 -10.01 -10.51
N GLU A 70 -18.75 -9.78 -9.33
CA GLU A 70 -20.09 -9.21 -9.08
C GLU A 70 -21.19 -9.64 -10.08
N ASP A 71 -21.58 -10.92 -10.06
CA ASP A 71 -22.69 -11.49 -10.86
C ASP A 71 -22.53 -11.37 -12.38
N LYS A 72 -21.34 -11.01 -12.86
CA LYS A 72 -20.96 -11.03 -14.27
C LYS A 72 -19.73 -11.92 -14.44
N ILE A 73 -19.91 -13.00 -15.20
CA ILE A 73 -18.80 -13.85 -15.63
C ILE A 73 -18.02 -13.05 -16.67
N TYR A 74 -16.98 -12.35 -16.25
CA TYR A 74 -16.02 -11.76 -17.16
C TYR A 74 -15.03 -12.86 -17.56
N THR A 75 -15.15 -13.39 -18.77
CA THR A 75 -14.08 -14.19 -19.35
C THR A 75 -12.79 -13.37 -19.38
N TYR A 76 -11.67 -14.06 -19.19
CA TYR A 76 -10.34 -13.49 -19.22
C TYR A 76 -10.13 -12.52 -20.41
N ASP A 77 -10.65 -12.88 -21.59
CA ASP A 77 -10.58 -12.10 -22.82
C ASP A 77 -11.31 -10.73 -22.76
N MET A 78 -12.30 -10.55 -21.88
CA MET A 78 -13.00 -9.26 -21.73
C MET A 78 -12.22 -8.23 -20.90
N PHE A 79 -11.28 -8.64 -20.03
CA PHE A 79 -10.40 -7.71 -19.31
C PHE A 79 -9.38 -7.03 -20.21
N ILE A 80 -9.14 -7.58 -21.41
CA ILE A 80 -8.22 -7.05 -22.40
C ILE A 80 -8.88 -5.95 -23.26
N ASP A 81 -10.22 -5.94 -23.34
CA ASP A 81 -10.98 -5.08 -24.28
C ASP A 81 -11.75 -3.93 -23.61
N ASP A 82 -12.12 -4.06 -22.32
CA ASP A 82 -13.00 -3.05 -21.69
C ASP A 82 -12.24 -1.82 -21.15
N GLN A 83 -12.45 -0.70 -21.84
CA GLN A 83 -12.14 0.69 -21.51
C GLN A 83 -10.72 0.98 -20.98
N LYS A 84 -9.87 1.43 -21.93
CA LYS A 84 -8.67 2.25 -21.67
C LYS A 84 -9.01 3.55 -20.93
N SER A 85 -9.30 3.48 -19.64
CA SER A 85 -8.75 4.49 -18.74
C SER A 85 -7.24 4.26 -18.71
N GLY A 86 -6.41 5.30 -18.75
CA GLY A 86 -4.95 5.16 -18.76
C GLY A 86 -4.37 4.35 -17.59
N ASP A 87 -5.21 4.05 -16.59
CA ASP A 87 -4.87 3.39 -15.33
C ASP A 87 -5.40 1.95 -15.17
N GLY A 88 -6.21 1.44 -16.10
CA GLY A 88 -6.85 0.11 -16.03
C GLY A 88 -8.28 0.11 -15.47
N LEU A 89 -8.81 -1.08 -15.19
CA LEU A 89 -10.16 -1.30 -14.64
C LEU A 89 -10.17 -1.00 -13.13
N LEU A 90 -11.02 -0.09 -12.67
CA LEU A 90 -11.20 0.16 -11.24
C LEU A 90 -11.92 -1.03 -10.59
N ILE A 91 -11.22 -1.77 -9.73
CA ILE A 91 -11.78 -2.95 -9.03
C ILE A 91 -12.29 -2.62 -7.64
N LYS A 92 -11.75 -1.59 -6.96
CA LYS A 92 -12.22 -1.21 -5.62
C LYS A 92 -11.88 0.21 -5.22
N ASN A 93 -12.78 0.80 -4.42
CA ASN A 93 -12.50 1.97 -3.61
C ASN A 93 -12.35 1.57 -2.13
N VAL A 94 -11.27 1.97 -1.49
CA VAL A 94 -11.01 1.70 -0.08
C VAL A 94 -10.84 3.02 0.67
N LYS A 95 -11.45 3.14 1.85
CA LYS A 95 -11.38 4.37 2.67
C LYS A 95 -10.67 4.10 3.98
N PHE A 96 -9.67 4.92 4.30
CA PHE A 96 -8.96 4.89 5.57
C PHE A 96 -8.74 6.31 6.09
N ASP A 97 -9.21 6.58 7.31
CA ASP A 97 -9.00 7.86 8.01
C ASP A 97 -9.33 9.11 7.16
N GLY A 98 -10.38 9.02 6.34
CA GLY A 98 -10.82 10.08 5.44
C GLY A 98 -10.19 10.06 4.03
N ASN A 99 -9.07 9.36 3.84
CA ASN A 99 -8.42 9.21 2.53
C ASN A 99 -9.07 8.08 1.75
N THR A 100 -9.32 8.31 0.45
CA THR A 100 -9.83 7.28 -0.46
C THR A 100 -8.71 6.78 -1.37
N TYR A 101 -8.59 5.46 -1.46
CA TYR A 101 -7.64 4.75 -2.30
C TYR A 101 -8.39 3.98 -3.38
N GLU A 102 -7.93 4.10 -4.61
CA GLU A 102 -8.47 3.45 -5.79
C GLU A 102 -7.53 2.32 -6.21
N VAL A 103 -8.07 1.12 -6.34
CA VAL A 103 -7.33 -0.07 -6.76
C VAL A 103 -7.74 -0.38 -8.18
N TYR A 104 -6.76 -0.43 -9.08
CA TYR A 104 -6.93 -0.68 -10.51
C TYR A 104 -6.30 -2.01 -10.88
N LEU A 105 -6.95 -2.73 -11.79
CA LEU A 105 -6.48 -3.94 -12.43
C LEU A 105 -6.15 -3.64 -13.88
N HIS A 106 -4.95 -4.01 -14.30
CA HIS A 106 -4.51 -4.00 -15.69
C HIS A 106 -3.96 -5.37 -16.03
N VAL A 107 -4.33 -5.90 -17.19
CA VAL A 107 -3.94 -7.25 -17.59
C VAL A 107 -3.46 -7.21 -19.03
N GLU A 108 -2.30 -7.79 -19.27
CA GLU A 108 -1.62 -7.77 -20.57
C GLU A 108 -1.24 -9.20 -20.97
N GLU A 109 -1.50 -9.58 -22.23
CA GLU A 109 -0.94 -10.81 -22.81
C GLU A 109 0.57 -10.65 -22.99
N THR A 110 1.33 -11.66 -22.54
CA THR A 110 2.77 -11.70 -22.78
C THR A 110 3.05 -12.44 -24.08
N GLU A 111 4.14 -12.09 -24.76
CA GLU A 111 4.55 -12.75 -26.01
C GLU A 111 4.98 -14.22 -25.82
N TYR A 112 4.97 -14.74 -24.58
CA TYR A 112 5.49 -16.05 -24.24
C TYR A 112 4.46 -17.15 -24.52
N LYS A 113 4.76 -18.00 -25.52
CA LYS A 113 4.06 -19.27 -25.80
C LYS A 113 4.84 -20.40 -25.14
N PHE A 114 4.15 -21.27 -24.42
CA PHE A 114 4.78 -22.46 -23.84
C PHE A 114 5.03 -23.48 -24.96
N ASP A 115 6.30 -23.79 -25.25
CA ASP A 115 6.71 -24.72 -26.32
C ASP A 115 6.63 -26.21 -25.92
N ASP A 116 6.34 -26.53 -24.66
CA ASP A 116 6.43 -27.90 -24.11
C ASP A 116 5.06 -28.65 -24.05
N ALA A 117 4.23 -28.53 -25.09
CA ALA A 117 3.04 -29.37 -25.23
C ALA A 117 3.36 -30.58 -26.11
N ASP A 118 3.46 -31.76 -25.47
CA ASP A 118 3.61 -33.07 -26.11
C ASP A 118 2.59 -33.23 -27.27
N GLU A 119 3.05 -33.72 -28.42
CA GLU A 119 2.27 -33.88 -29.66
C GLU A 119 1.08 -34.83 -29.46
N GLY A 120 -0.03 -34.30 -28.92
CA GLY A 120 -1.24 -35.09 -28.70
C GLY A 120 -2.44 -34.31 -28.16
N ASN A 121 -2.24 -33.16 -27.52
CA ASN A 121 -3.34 -32.27 -27.14
C ASN A 121 -2.85 -30.83 -26.95
N SER A 122 -2.85 -30.03 -28.03
CA SER A 122 -2.43 -28.63 -28.01
C SER A 122 -3.45 -27.76 -27.26
N ASN A 123 -3.41 -27.84 -25.94
CA ASN A 123 -4.04 -26.84 -25.09
C ASN A 123 -3.11 -25.62 -25.11
N ASN A 124 -3.50 -24.61 -25.89
CA ASN A 124 -2.72 -23.43 -26.22
C ASN A 124 -2.61 -22.51 -24.99
N CYS A 125 -1.78 -22.87 -24.01
CA CYS A 125 -1.54 -22.08 -22.81
C CYS A 125 -0.89 -20.73 -23.16
N ARG A 126 -1.49 -19.64 -22.69
CA ARG A 126 -0.93 -18.28 -22.81
C ARG A 126 -0.53 -17.75 -21.44
N LEU A 127 0.61 -17.07 -21.37
CA LEU A 127 1.06 -16.39 -20.16
C LEU A 127 0.60 -14.93 -20.19
N TYR A 128 0.10 -14.47 -19.06
CA TYR A 128 -0.38 -13.10 -18.92
C TYR A 128 0.22 -12.44 -17.71
N LYS A 129 0.46 -11.13 -17.85
CA LYS A 129 0.93 -10.25 -16.79
C LYS A 129 -0.28 -9.53 -16.19
N ILE A 130 -0.46 -9.72 -14.90
CA ILE A 130 -1.47 -9.04 -14.09
C ILE A 130 -0.77 -7.91 -13.36
N ASN A 131 -1.32 -6.72 -13.42
CA ASN A 131 -0.81 -5.53 -12.78
C ASN A 131 -1.92 -4.92 -11.94
N ILE A 132 -1.67 -4.70 -10.65
CA ILE A 132 -2.58 -4.01 -9.75
C ILE A 132 -1.93 -2.71 -9.29
N LYS A 133 -2.59 -1.58 -9.53
CA LYS A 133 -2.14 -0.25 -9.11
C LYS A 133 -3.02 0.28 -8.00
N VAL A 134 -2.39 0.82 -6.96
CA VAL A 134 -3.06 1.54 -5.87
C VAL A 134 -2.77 3.02 -6.02
N LYS A 135 -3.81 3.84 -6.10
CA LYS A 135 -3.71 5.30 -6.16
C LYS A 135 -4.43 5.96 -5.00
N GLU A 136 -3.90 7.07 -4.52
CA GLU A 136 -4.65 7.96 -3.61
C GLU A 136 -5.51 8.89 -4.47
N LYS A 137 -6.84 8.84 -4.30
CA LYS A 137 -7.81 9.57 -5.13
C LYS A 137 -7.52 11.07 -5.22
N ASP A 138 -7.10 11.67 -4.11
CA ASP A 138 -6.90 13.11 -4.00
C ASP A 138 -5.52 13.58 -4.53
N LYS A 139 -4.55 12.67 -4.67
CA LYS A 139 -3.20 13.01 -5.17
C LYS A 139 -2.95 12.52 -6.60
N GLY A 140 -3.69 11.52 -7.07
CA GLY A 140 -3.52 10.92 -8.39
C GLY A 140 -2.25 10.09 -8.56
N ASP A 141 -1.29 10.20 -7.64
CA ASP A 141 -0.04 9.44 -7.64
C ASP A 141 -0.28 7.94 -7.42
N VAL A 142 0.43 7.12 -8.21
CA VAL A 142 0.54 5.67 -7.96
C VAL A 142 1.36 5.48 -6.69
N LEU A 143 0.73 4.92 -5.66
CA LEU A 143 1.37 4.64 -4.39
C LEU A 143 2.12 3.32 -4.41
N GLN A 144 1.53 2.34 -5.08
CA GLN A 144 2.06 1.00 -5.19
C GLN A 144 1.59 0.38 -6.49
N GLU A 145 2.49 -0.37 -7.11
CA GLU A 145 2.21 -1.22 -8.26
C GLU A 145 2.63 -2.65 -7.91
N ILE A 146 1.74 -3.61 -8.12
CA ILE A 146 1.93 -5.02 -7.82
C ILE A 146 1.84 -5.78 -9.13
N ASN A 147 2.89 -6.49 -9.49
CA ASN A 147 2.93 -7.32 -10.69
C ASN A 147 2.77 -8.80 -10.32
N GLY A 148 1.99 -9.51 -11.10
CA GLY A 148 1.81 -10.95 -11.05
C GLY A 148 1.78 -11.54 -12.46
N TYR A 149 1.96 -12.85 -12.54
CA TYR A 149 1.87 -13.59 -13.79
C TYR A 149 0.98 -14.80 -13.58
N LYS A 150 0.18 -15.14 -14.58
CA LYS A 150 -0.65 -16.35 -14.59
C LYS A 150 -0.77 -16.89 -16.00
N SER A 151 -0.68 -18.20 -16.14
CA SER A 151 -1.04 -18.91 -17.36
C SER A 151 -2.53 -19.28 -17.33
N PHE A 152 -3.20 -19.11 -18.46
CA PHE A 152 -4.58 -19.58 -18.63
C PHE A 152 -4.61 -20.62 -19.76
N ILE A 153 -5.35 -21.70 -19.52
CA ILE A 153 -5.63 -22.74 -20.51
C ILE A 153 -6.77 -22.22 -21.39
N LYS A 154 -6.60 -22.33 -22.71
CA LYS A 154 -7.63 -21.96 -23.69
C LYS A 154 -8.63 -23.09 -23.92
#